data_AF-A0AB34TB84-F1
#
_entry.id   AF-A0AB34TB84-F1
#
_cell.length_a   1.000
_cell.length_b   1.000
_cell.length_c   1.000
_cell.angle_alpha   90.00
_cell.angle_beta   90.00
_cell.angle_gamma   90.00
#
_symmetry.space_group_name_H-M   'P 1'
#
loop_
_entity.id
_entity.type
_entity.pdbx_description
1 polymer ?
#
loop_
_entity_poly.entity_id
_entity_poly.type
_entity_poly.pdbx_seq_one_letter_code
_entity_poly.pdbx_strand_id
1 'polypeptide(L)'
;MQISDYPRQETHLDEEFCRQNGELILQVRVHKRQWLSQNSRMGWRQKAATVKVLRRLGYLTGLNLKNDRSQEFAYQQVTSADRVKVVALIHPLRRGTFDPGNAAASVKPIIDGLTDAGYWTDDNGARLLGPDYRPALPTGTPDEYRIDLHITGYRIPDRREGQP
;
A
#
# COMPACT_ATOMS: atom_id res chain seq x y z
N MET A 1 -18.56 -17.53 -5.99
CA MET A 1 -17.14 -17.65 -6.40
C MET A 1 -16.30 -17.55 -5.14
N GLN A 2 -15.69 -18.66 -4.70
CA GLN A 2 -14.86 -18.67 -3.49
C GLN A 2 -13.46 -18.15 -3.86
N ILE A 3 -12.85 -17.35 -3.00
CA ILE A 3 -11.52 -16.74 -3.18
C ILE A 3 -10.40 -17.81 -3.38
N SER A 4 -10.71 -19.08 -3.11
CA SER A 4 -9.82 -20.24 -3.24
C SER A 4 -9.37 -20.57 -4.67
N ASP A 5 -10.07 -20.09 -5.70
CA ASP A 5 -9.79 -20.45 -7.11
C ASP A 5 -8.90 -19.44 -7.85
N TYR A 6 -8.52 -18.32 -7.22
CA TYR A 6 -7.57 -17.39 -7.82
C TYR A 6 -6.13 -17.88 -7.62
N PRO A 7 -5.25 -17.77 -8.63
CA PRO A 7 -3.82 -18.06 -8.44
C PRO A 7 -3.30 -17.22 -7.27
N ARG A 8 -2.60 -17.83 -6.31
CA ARG A 8 -2.19 -17.18 -5.05
C ARG A 8 -1.48 -15.83 -5.27
N GLN A 9 -0.68 -15.76 -6.34
CA GLN A 9 0.01 -14.57 -6.86
C GLN A 9 -0.91 -13.38 -7.13
N GLU A 10 -2.14 -13.62 -7.57
CA GLU A 10 -3.10 -12.59 -7.91
C GLU A 10 -4.04 -12.24 -6.75
N THR A 11 -3.88 -12.77 -5.55
CA THR A 11 -4.74 -12.37 -4.42
C THR A 11 -4.04 -11.40 -3.48
N HIS A 12 -2.70 -11.49 -3.38
CA HIS A 12 -1.86 -10.88 -2.35
C HIS A 12 -2.25 -11.25 -0.90
N LEU A 13 -3.20 -12.17 -0.69
CA LEU A 13 -3.70 -12.53 0.64
C LEU A 13 -2.73 -13.42 1.44
N ASP A 14 -1.79 -14.07 0.76
CA ASP A 14 -0.74 -14.90 1.37
C ASP A 14 0.52 -14.04 1.54
N GLU A 15 0.64 -13.40 2.70
CA GLU A 15 1.75 -12.49 3.02
C GLU A 15 3.12 -13.19 2.90
N GLU A 16 3.22 -14.47 3.30
CA GLU A 16 4.47 -15.22 3.25
C GLU A 16 4.90 -15.49 1.81
N PHE A 17 3.97 -15.95 0.98
CA PHE A 17 4.21 -16.14 -0.44
C PHE A 17 4.61 -14.83 -1.13
N CYS A 18 3.93 -13.72 -0.84
CA CYS A 18 4.27 -12.41 -1.39
C CYS A 18 5.70 -11.97 -1.00
N ARG A 19 6.09 -12.13 0.27
CA ARG A 19 7.46 -11.84 0.72
C ARG A 19 8.50 -12.72 0.02
N GLN A 20 8.22 -14.00 -0.17
CA GLN A 20 9.10 -14.92 -0.89
C GLN A 20 9.28 -14.52 -2.36
N ASN A 21 8.27 -13.91 -2.99
CA ASN A 21 8.36 -13.34 -4.34
C ASN A 21 9.05 -11.96 -4.38
N GLY A 22 9.59 -11.48 -3.26
CA GLY A 22 10.29 -10.21 -3.18
C GLY A 22 9.37 -8.99 -3.09
N GLU A 23 8.09 -9.17 -2.74
CA GLU A 23 7.22 -8.05 -2.41
C GLU A 23 7.61 -7.46 -1.05
N LEU A 24 7.72 -6.15 -1.02
CA LEU A 24 7.85 -5.41 0.21
C LEU A 24 6.44 -5.19 0.78
N ILE A 25 6.20 -5.64 2.01
CA ILE A 25 4.91 -5.53 2.69
C ILE A 25 5.00 -4.53 3.83
N LEU A 26 4.22 -3.46 3.73
CA LEU A 26 4.07 -2.44 4.76
C LEU A 26 2.66 -2.49 5.35
N GLN A 27 2.56 -2.77 6.64
CA GLN A 27 1.29 -2.81 7.37
C GLN A 27 1.04 -1.51 8.11
N VAL A 28 -0.07 -0.83 7.82
CA VAL A 28 -0.47 0.41 8.47
C VAL A 28 -1.79 0.20 9.19
N ARG A 29 -1.80 0.53 10.48
CA ARG A 29 -3.03 0.55 11.29
C ARG A 29 -3.59 1.96 11.36
N VAL A 30 -4.88 2.10 11.07
CA VAL A 30 -5.59 3.38 11.09
C VAL A 30 -6.78 3.26 12.02
N HIS A 31 -6.77 4.03 13.10
CA HIS A 31 -7.89 4.08 14.02
C HIS A 31 -9.13 4.67 13.32
N LYS A 32 -10.34 4.17 13.63
CA LYS A 32 -11.61 4.56 12.96
C LYS A 32 -11.88 6.06 12.92
N ARG A 33 -11.37 6.83 13.89
CA ARG A 33 -11.51 8.30 13.94
C ARG A 33 -10.64 9.03 12.90
N GLN A 34 -9.59 8.37 12.42
CA GLN A 34 -8.65 8.87 11.42
C GLN A 34 -8.89 8.24 10.04
N TRP A 35 -9.85 7.32 9.93
CA TRP A 35 -10.23 6.70 8.67
C TRP A 35 -10.96 7.70 7.77
N LEU A 36 -10.42 7.92 6.57
CA LEU A 36 -11.07 8.66 5.50
C LEU A 36 -11.59 7.70 4.43
N SER A 37 -12.87 7.88 4.11
CA SER A 37 -13.52 7.30 2.93
C SER A 37 -13.76 8.42 1.92
N GLN A 38 -13.80 8.10 0.62
CA GLN A 38 -14.25 9.06 -0.40
C GLN A 38 -15.65 9.63 -0.08
N ASN A 39 -16.50 8.84 0.60
CA ASN A 39 -17.84 9.23 1.03
C ASN A 39 -17.87 10.00 2.37
N SER A 40 -16.72 10.32 2.97
CA SER A 40 -16.67 11.04 4.24
C SER A 40 -17.19 12.49 4.10
N ARG A 41 -18.25 12.82 4.83
CA ARG A 41 -18.83 14.18 4.93
C ARG A 41 -18.10 15.10 5.90
N MET A 42 -16.80 14.90 6.07
CA MET A 42 -15.98 15.62 7.05
C MET A 42 -15.69 17.06 6.57
N GLY A 43 -15.69 18.02 7.49
CA GLY A 43 -15.34 19.41 7.17
C GLY A 43 -13.89 19.55 6.71
N TRP A 44 -13.60 20.56 5.87
CA TRP A 44 -12.28 20.70 5.21
C TRP A 44 -11.09 20.76 6.19
N ARG A 45 -11.24 21.44 7.33
CA ARG A 45 -10.17 21.54 8.36
C ARG A 45 -9.87 20.19 8.98
N GLN A 46 -10.91 19.45 9.36
CA GLN A 46 -10.80 18.13 9.95
C GLN A 46 -10.18 17.16 8.93
N LYS A 47 -10.62 17.21 7.67
CA LYS A 47 -10.05 16.41 6.58
C LYS A 47 -8.55 16.69 6.41
N ALA A 48 -8.15 17.96 6.37
CA ALA A 48 -6.75 18.34 6.24
C ALA A 48 -5.89 17.84 7.42
N ALA A 49 -6.42 17.93 8.65
CA ALA A 49 -5.73 17.40 9.83
C ALA A 49 -5.57 15.87 9.75
N THR A 50 -6.62 15.15 9.35
CA THR A 50 -6.58 13.70 9.17
C THR A 50 -5.59 13.29 8.08
N VAL A 51 -5.55 14.00 6.95
CA VAL A 51 -4.56 13.77 5.88
C VAL A 51 -3.13 13.90 6.41
N LYS A 52 -2.83 14.93 7.22
CA LYS A 52 -1.49 15.08 7.83
C LYS A 52 -1.14 13.91 8.75
N VAL A 53 -2.10 13.42 9.53
CA VAL A 53 -1.92 12.25 10.40
C VAL A 53 -1.61 11.01 9.56
N LEU A 54 -2.40 10.74 8.53
CA LEU A 54 -2.23 9.59 7.65
C LEU A 54 -0.90 9.63 6.89
N ARG A 55 -0.49 10.80 6.40
CA ARG A 55 0.82 11.00 5.77
C ARG A 55 1.96 10.73 6.73
N ARG A 56 1.86 11.23 7.96
CA ARG A 56 2.85 10.96 9.01
C ARG A 56 2.89 9.49 9.41
N LEU A 57 1.74 8.79 9.43
CA LEU A 57 1.70 7.34 9.64
C LEU A 57 2.49 6.62 8.54
N GLY A 58 2.23 6.93 7.26
CA GLY A 58 2.98 6.35 6.14
C GLY A 58 4.49 6.58 6.25
N TYR A 59 4.90 7.83 6.55
CA TYR A 59 6.30 8.19 6.74
C TYR A 59 6.97 7.38 7.87
N LEU A 60 6.37 7.36 9.06
CA LEU A 60 6.94 6.67 10.21
C LEU A 60 6.96 5.14 10.03
N THR A 61 5.91 4.55 9.49
CA THR A 61 5.90 3.12 9.19
C THR A 61 6.97 2.78 8.15
N GLY A 62 7.14 3.63 7.14
CA GLY A 62 8.22 3.48 6.16
C GLY A 62 9.60 3.54 6.81
N LEU A 63 9.88 4.53 7.66
CA LEU A 63 11.16 4.60 8.37
C LEU A 63 11.41 3.38 9.26
N ASN A 64 10.39 2.87 9.94
CA ASN A 64 10.53 1.65 10.75
C ASN A 64 10.87 0.45 9.85
N LEU A 65 10.20 0.30 8.71
CA LEU A 65 10.41 -0.79 7.78
C LEU A 65 11.79 -0.74 7.12
N LYS A 66 12.38 0.43 6.88
CA LYS A 66 13.77 0.54 6.42
C LYS A 66 14.79 -0.16 7.32
N ASN A 67 14.50 -0.22 8.62
CA ASN A 67 15.37 -0.85 9.60
C ASN A 67 15.03 -2.34 9.81
N ASP A 68 14.00 -2.86 9.14
CA ASP A 68 13.61 -4.26 9.21
C ASP A 68 14.45 -5.12 8.25
N ARG A 69 15.44 -5.82 8.84
CA ARG A 69 16.34 -6.71 8.10
C ARG A 69 15.63 -7.86 7.40
N SER A 70 14.43 -8.27 7.85
CA SER A 70 13.70 -9.37 7.23
C SER A 70 13.19 -9.03 5.82
N GLN A 71 13.07 -7.74 5.49
CA GLN A 71 12.61 -7.27 4.19
C GLN A 71 13.67 -6.45 3.44
N GLU A 72 14.95 -6.51 3.85
CA GLU A 72 16.03 -5.71 3.27
C GLU A 72 16.20 -5.94 1.76
N PHE A 73 16.11 -7.20 1.31
CA PHE A 73 16.17 -7.52 -0.12
C PHE A 73 15.03 -6.87 -0.91
N ALA A 74 13.79 -7.01 -0.44
CA ALA A 74 12.62 -6.41 -1.08
C ALA A 74 12.69 -4.87 -1.05
N TYR A 75 13.18 -4.29 0.05
CA TYR A 75 13.43 -2.85 0.16
C TYR A 75 14.39 -2.36 -0.93
N GLN A 76 15.55 -3.01 -1.09
CA GLN A 76 16.54 -2.66 -2.12
C GLN A 76 15.97 -2.79 -3.54
N GLN A 77 15.16 -3.81 -3.79
CA GLN A 77 14.48 -4.01 -5.07
C GLN A 77 13.51 -2.88 -5.38
N VAL A 78 12.73 -2.41 -4.39
CA VAL A 78 11.80 -1.29 -4.55
C VAL A 78 12.53 0.03 -4.75
N THR A 79 13.54 0.35 -3.93
CA THR A 79 14.24 1.65 -4.02
C THR A 79 15.12 1.80 -5.23
N SER A 80 15.56 0.69 -5.82
CA SER A 80 16.40 0.66 -7.03
C SER A 80 15.59 0.40 -8.31
N ALA A 81 14.26 0.41 -8.22
CA ALA A 81 13.39 0.15 -9.36
C ALA A 81 13.12 1.41 -10.20
N ASP A 82 12.91 1.19 -11.50
CA ASP A 82 12.45 2.24 -12.41
C ASP A 82 10.96 2.52 -12.21
N ARG A 83 10.19 1.48 -11.92
CA ARG A 83 8.75 1.55 -11.63
C ARG A 83 8.39 0.74 -10.41
N VAL A 84 7.37 1.19 -9.70
CA VAL A 84 6.84 0.56 -8.50
C VAL A 84 5.35 0.31 -8.72
N LYS A 85 4.89 -0.91 -8.51
CA LYS A 85 3.46 -1.23 -8.40
C LYS A 85 3.09 -1.31 -6.94
N VAL A 86 1.94 -0.74 -6.59
CA VAL A 86 1.37 -0.86 -5.25
C VAL A 86 0.03 -1.59 -5.34
N VAL A 87 -0.15 -2.58 -4.48
CA VAL A 87 -1.44 -3.21 -4.23
C VAL A 87 -1.81 -2.95 -2.77
N ALA A 88 -2.99 -2.38 -2.55
CA ALA A 88 -3.49 -2.02 -1.23
C ALA A 88 -4.59 -3.00 -0.81
N LEU A 89 -4.25 -3.91 0.11
CA LEU A 89 -5.21 -4.78 0.77
C LEU A 89 -5.87 -4.02 1.92
N ILE A 90 -7.19 -3.88 1.85
CA ILE A 90 -7.96 -3.15 2.86
C ILE A 90 -8.70 -4.14 3.75
N HIS A 91 -8.32 -4.17 5.02
CA HIS A 91 -8.99 -4.95 6.05
C HIS A 91 -10.03 -4.06 6.76
N PRO A 92 -11.33 -4.26 6.51
CA PRO A 92 -12.38 -3.48 7.15
C PRO A 92 -12.57 -3.88 8.61
N LEU A 93 -13.30 -3.05 9.37
CA LEU A 93 -13.63 -3.34 10.79
C LEU A 93 -14.60 -4.53 10.95
N ARG A 94 -15.48 -4.76 9.98
CA ARG A 94 -16.57 -5.74 10.06
C ARG A 94 -16.73 -6.47 8.73
N ARG A 95 -17.29 -7.68 8.78
CA ARG A 95 -17.75 -8.41 7.58
C ARG A 95 -18.92 -7.63 6.96
N GLY A 96 -18.82 -7.30 5.68
CA GLY A 96 -19.86 -6.60 4.95
C GLY A 96 -19.39 -6.13 3.58
N THR A 97 -20.32 -5.58 2.78
CA THR A 97 -20.01 -4.98 1.49
C THR A 97 -19.20 -3.70 1.71
N PHE A 98 -17.88 -3.84 1.63
CA PHE A 98 -16.93 -2.76 1.71
C PHE A 98 -16.34 -2.56 0.31
N ASP A 99 -16.49 -1.36 -0.25
CA ASP A 99 -15.85 -0.99 -1.51
C ASP A 99 -14.43 -0.46 -1.21
N PRO A 100 -13.37 -1.20 -1.62
CA PRO A 100 -11.98 -0.82 -1.40
C PRO A 100 -11.59 0.51 -2.06
N GLY A 101 -12.25 0.90 -3.15
CA GLY A 101 -11.98 2.17 -3.84
C GLY A 101 -12.20 3.38 -2.94
N ASN A 102 -13.15 3.29 -2.00
CA ASN A 102 -13.38 4.34 -1.02
C ASN A 102 -12.19 4.58 -0.08
N ALA A 103 -11.34 3.56 0.15
CA ALA A 103 -10.15 3.67 0.97
C ALA A 103 -9.05 4.55 0.35
N ALA A 104 -9.17 4.91 -0.93
CA ALA A 104 -8.22 5.77 -1.61
C ALA A 104 -7.97 7.09 -0.87
N ALA A 105 -9.00 7.64 -0.21
CA ALA A 105 -8.88 8.85 0.60
C ALA A 105 -7.93 8.69 1.82
N SER A 106 -7.78 7.46 2.33
CA SER A 106 -6.83 7.12 3.39
C SER A 106 -5.47 6.67 2.86
N VAL A 107 -5.47 5.82 1.83
CA VAL A 107 -4.26 5.21 1.27
C VAL A 107 -3.37 6.23 0.58
N LYS A 108 -3.95 7.19 -0.16
CA LYS A 108 -3.15 8.19 -0.89
C LYS A 108 -2.20 8.99 0.03
N PRO A 109 -2.68 9.61 1.13
CA PRO A 109 -1.77 10.27 2.06
C PRO A 109 -0.68 9.36 2.63
N ILE A 110 -0.99 8.08 2.90
CA ILE A 110 -0.01 7.10 3.40
C ILE A 110 1.09 6.86 2.37
N ILE A 111 0.72 6.65 1.10
CA ILE A 111 1.66 6.51 -0.02
C ILE A 111 2.51 7.79 -0.15
N ASP A 112 1.90 8.98 -0.06
CA ASP A 112 2.66 10.23 -0.11
C ASP A 112 3.67 10.31 1.06
N GLY A 113 3.38 9.73 2.22
CA GLY A 113 4.32 9.59 3.34
C GLY A 113 5.47 8.63 3.06
N LEU A 114 5.26 7.59 2.25
CA LEU A 114 6.34 6.70 1.79
C LEU A 114 7.25 7.40 0.77
N THR A 115 6.69 8.28 -0.07
CA THR A 115 7.47 9.19 -0.90
C THR A 115 8.38 10.07 -0.04
N ASP A 116 7.84 10.69 1.02
CA ASP A 116 8.64 11.48 1.97
C ASP A 116 9.72 10.63 2.67
N ALA A 117 9.43 9.35 2.90
CA ALA A 117 10.39 8.41 3.46
C ALA A 117 11.44 7.96 2.43
N GLY A 118 11.33 8.32 1.16
CA GLY A 118 12.33 8.02 0.13
C GLY A 118 12.30 6.58 -0.37
N TYR A 119 11.12 5.97 -0.48
CA TYR A 119 10.96 4.65 -1.11
C TYR A 119 11.09 4.69 -2.63
N TRP A 120 10.81 5.83 -3.25
CA TRP A 120 11.00 6.10 -4.68
C TRP A 120 11.29 7.59 -4.87
N THR A 121 11.92 7.93 -6.00
CA THR A 121 12.17 9.32 -6.38
C THR A 121 10.88 9.97 -6.88
N ASP A 122 10.56 11.14 -6.32
CA ASP A 122 9.36 11.89 -6.67
C ASP A 122 9.56 12.57 -8.02
N ASP A 123 9.06 11.95 -9.09
CA ASP A 123 8.61 12.69 -10.28
C ASP A 123 7.58 11.89 -11.09
N ASN A 124 6.32 12.05 -10.68
CA ASN A 124 5.11 11.81 -11.46
C ASN A 124 4.73 10.34 -11.77
N GLY A 125 3.44 10.11 -12.02
CA GLY A 125 2.78 8.79 -12.18
C GLY A 125 3.32 7.84 -13.27
N ALA A 126 4.45 8.19 -13.89
CA ALA A 126 5.25 7.29 -14.73
C ALA A 126 6.02 6.23 -13.92
N ARG A 127 6.34 6.52 -12.64
CA ARG A 127 7.04 5.58 -11.75
C ARG A 127 6.08 4.74 -10.89
N LEU A 128 4.99 5.32 -10.39
CA LEU A 128 4.03 4.63 -9.51
C LEU A 128 2.82 4.10 -10.31
N LEU A 129 2.72 2.78 -10.44
CA LEU A 129 1.60 2.08 -11.07
C LEU A 129 0.55 1.70 -10.01
N GLY A 130 -0.59 2.40 -10.05
CA GLY A 130 -1.67 2.18 -9.08
C GLY A 130 -1.30 2.67 -7.67
N PRO A 131 -2.29 2.72 -6.77
CA PRO A 131 -2.59 1.49 -6.04
C PRO A 131 -3.78 0.73 -6.62
N ASP A 132 -3.62 -0.58 -6.76
CA ASP A 132 -4.73 -1.52 -6.98
C ASP A 132 -5.38 -1.83 -5.62
N TYR A 133 -6.64 -1.41 -5.43
CA TYR A 133 -7.34 -1.56 -4.16
C TYR A 133 -8.11 -2.88 -4.11
N ARG A 134 -7.84 -3.70 -3.09
CA ARG A 134 -8.47 -5.01 -2.96
C ARG A 134 -9.04 -5.21 -1.56
N PRO A 135 -10.17 -5.92 -1.44
CA PRO A 135 -10.74 -6.23 -0.15
C PRO A 135 -9.95 -7.39 0.50
N ALA A 136 -9.72 -7.30 1.80
CA ALA A 136 -9.18 -8.38 2.59
C ALA A 136 -10.13 -8.75 3.74
N LEU A 137 -9.77 -9.79 4.51
CA LEU A 137 -10.58 -10.21 5.65
C LEU A 137 -10.62 -9.10 6.71
N PRO A 138 -11.73 -8.95 7.45
CA PRO A 138 -11.81 -7.95 8.51
C PRO A 138 -10.71 -8.14 9.55
N THR A 139 -10.28 -7.04 10.17
CA THR A 139 -9.19 -7.05 11.17
C THR A 139 -9.53 -7.85 12.43
N GLY A 140 -10.82 -8.06 12.72
CA GLY A 140 -11.28 -8.63 13.99
C GLY A 140 -11.20 -7.65 15.16
N THR A 141 -10.61 -6.46 14.96
CA THR A 141 -10.51 -5.38 15.93
C THR A 141 -11.52 -4.28 15.59
N PRO A 142 -12.46 -3.93 16.50
CA PRO A 142 -13.59 -3.07 16.16
C PRO A 142 -13.23 -1.61 15.85
N ASP A 143 -12.03 -1.16 16.22
CA ASP A 143 -11.65 0.26 16.17
C ASP A 143 -10.45 0.56 15.26
N GLU A 144 -9.83 -0.45 14.65
CA GLU A 144 -8.65 -0.30 13.80
C GLU A 144 -8.87 -0.95 12.43
N TYR A 145 -8.77 -0.13 11.40
CA TYR A 145 -8.57 -0.60 10.03
C TYR A 145 -7.11 -1.01 9.87
N ARG A 146 -6.87 -2.03 9.06
CA ARG A 146 -5.52 -2.41 8.63
C ARG A 146 -5.43 -2.25 7.12
N ILE A 147 -4.34 -1.65 6.67
CA ILE A 147 -3.99 -1.49 5.26
C ILE A 147 -2.66 -2.18 5.08
N ASP A 148 -2.62 -3.20 4.24
CA ASP A 148 -1.38 -3.84 3.85
C ASP A 148 -1.02 -3.38 2.45
N LEU A 149 0.10 -2.66 2.35
CA LEU A 149 0.64 -2.19 1.08
C LEU A 149 1.68 -3.20 0.61
N HIS A 150 1.35 -3.89 -0.46
CA HIS A 150 2.23 -4.81 -1.18
C HIS A 150 2.89 -4.02 -2.31
N ILE A 151 4.21 -3.94 -2.26
CA ILE A 151 5.00 -3.06 -3.12
C ILE A 151 6.00 -3.91 -3.91
N THR A 152 5.95 -3.78 -5.23
CA THR A 152 6.85 -4.52 -6.14
C THR A 152 7.61 -3.53 -7.01
N GLY A 153 8.94 -3.65 -7.03
CA GLY A 153 9.81 -2.91 -7.91
C GLY A 153 10.03 -3.63 -9.24
N TYR A 154 9.98 -2.90 -10.35
CA TYR A 154 10.27 -3.38 -11.70
C TYR A 154 11.41 -2.56 -12.30
N ARG A 155 12.41 -3.26 -12.86
CA ARG A 155 13.40 -2.65 -13.75
C ARG A 155 12.88 -2.73 -15.18
N ILE A 156 12.95 -1.62 -15.91
CA ILE A 156 12.65 -1.62 -17.34
C ILE A 156 13.96 -2.00 -18.04
N PRO A 157 14.02 -3.12 -18.77
CA PRO A 157 15.21 -3.45 -19.55
C PRO A 157 15.49 -2.32 -20.55
N ASP A 158 16.77 -1.95 -20.71
CA ASP A 158 17.16 -0.89 -21.64
C ASP A 158 16.70 -1.26 -23.05
N ARG A 159 16.06 -0.32 -23.76
CA ARG A 159 15.52 -0.53 -25.12
C ARG A 159 16.62 -0.76 -26.17
N ARG A 160 17.89 -0.86 -25.78
CA ARG A 160 19.07 -1.01 -26.65
C ARG A 160 19.56 -2.45 -26.82
N GLU A 161 18.91 -3.44 -26.22
CA GLU A 161 19.21 -4.85 -26.45
C GLU A 161 18.03 -5.54 -27.12
N GLY A 162 17.93 -5.37 -28.44
CA GLY A 162 16.87 -6.04 -29.19
C GLY A 162 16.52 -5.39 -30.52
N GLN A 163 17.52 -5.21 -31.39
CA GLN A 163 17.23 -5.13 -32.82
C GLN A 163 18.30 -5.92 -33.58
N PRO A 164 18.01 -7.18 -33.99
CA PRO A 164 18.78 -7.81 -35.06
C PRO A 164 18.55 -7.10 -36.39
#